data_AF-A0A7V2X958-F1
#
_entry.id   AF-A0A7V2X958-F1
#
_cell.length_a   1.000
_cell.length_b   1.000
_cell.length_c   1.000
_cell.angle_alpha   90.00
_cell.angle_beta   90.00
_cell.angle_gamma   90.00
#
_symmetry.space_group_name_H-M   'P 1'
#
loop_
_entity.id
_entity.type
_entity.pdbx_description
1 polymer ?
#
loop_
_entity_poly.entity_id
_entity_poly.type
_entity_poly.pdbx_seq_one_letter_code
_entity_poly.pdbx_strand_id
1 'polypeptide(L)'
;GELPPDHPAWEMEARYLALGVANCLCTLSPNRIILGGGVMHREHLFPLIRKEVKRLLNDYLPWPSLLDRMEEYIVPPALGDRAGALGAIALARQGKETENPRGRAKRL
;
A
#
# COMPACT_ATOMS: atom_id res chain seq x y z
N GLY A 1 -15.67 -8.15 -19.92
CA GLY A 1 -15.72 -9.50 -19.34
C GLY A 1 -14.68 -9.55 -18.25
N GLU A 2 -14.99 -10.19 -17.12
CA GLU A 2 -14.00 -10.36 -16.05
C GLU A 2 -13.07 -11.53 -16.37
N LEU A 3 -11.79 -11.40 -16.06
CA LEU A 3 -10.82 -12.49 -16.20
C LEU A 3 -10.97 -13.47 -15.02
N PRO A 4 -10.95 -14.79 -15.27
CA PRO A 4 -11.02 -15.77 -14.20
C PRO A 4 -9.73 -15.74 -13.34
N PRO A 5 -9.76 -16.19 -12.07
CA PRO A 5 -8.62 -16.06 -11.15
C PRO A 5 -7.34 -16.80 -11.56
N ASP A 6 -7.46 -17.83 -12.39
CA ASP A 6 -6.38 -18.65 -12.93
C ASP A 6 -5.81 -18.11 -14.26
N HIS A 7 -6.31 -16.97 -14.72
CA HIS A 7 -5.83 -16.36 -15.96
C HIS A 7 -4.37 -15.87 -15.82
N PRO A 8 -3.47 -16.17 -16.78
CA PRO A 8 -2.04 -15.84 -16.67
C PRO A 8 -1.74 -14.33 -16.60
N ALA A 9 -2.69 -13.49 -16.98
CA ALA A 9 -2.57 -12.04 -16.84
C ALA A 9 -2.36 -11.60 -15.37
N TRP A 10 -2.88 -12.35 -14.40
CA TRP A 10 -2.72 -11.99 -12.98
C TRP A 10 -1.30 -12.17 -12.47
N GLU A 11 -0.57 -13.19 -12.95
CA GLU A 11 0.85 -13.34 -12.63
C GLU A 11 1.68 -12.20 -13.24
N MET A 12 1.34 -11.81 -14.48
CA MET A 12 1.97 -10.67 -15.15
C MET A 12 1.71 -9.36 -14.41
N GLU A 13 0.46 -9.08 -14.05
CA GLU A 13 0.06 -7.89 -13.30
C GLU A 13 0.76 -7.84 -11.93
N ALA A 14 0.76 -8.96 -11.19
CA ALA A 14 1.43 -9.07 -9.90
C ALA A 14 2.93 -8.76 -10.03
N ARG A 15 3.59 -9.25 -11.09
CA ARG A 15 5.00 -8.96 -11.36
C ARG A 15 5.26 -7.47 -11.62
N TYR A 16 4.40 -6.80 -12.40
CA TYR A 16 4.57 -5.37 -12.66
C TYR A 16 4.35 -4.51 -11.42
N LEU A 17 3.32 -4.82 -10.63
CA LEU A 17 3.08 -4.15 -9.35
C LEU A 17 4.24 -4.40 -8.38
N ALA A 18 4.77 -5.63 -8.31
CA ALA A 18 5.90 -5.98 -7.46
C ALA A 18 7.18 -5.22 -7.83
N LEU A 19 7.45 -4.98 -9.13
CA LEU A 19 8.57 -4.14 -9.56
C LEU A 19 8.43 -2.70 -9.06
N GLY A 20 7.23 -2.12 -9.16
CA GLY A 20 6.96 -0.77 -8.63
C GLY A 20 7.16 -0.71 -7.10
N VAL A 21 6.64 -1.72 -6.39
CA VAL A 21 6.82 -1.84 -4.94
C VAL A 21 8.29 -1.97 -4.55
N ALA A 22 9.06 -2.83 -5.22
CA ALA A 22 10.49 -3.00 -4.95
C ALA A 22 11.27 -1.70 -5.16
N ASN A 23 10.94 -0.94 -6.21
CA ASN A 23 11.54 0.38 -6.45
C ASN A 23 11.20 1.36 -5.31
N CYS A 24 9.96 1.41 -4.84
CA CYS A 24 9.57 2.25 -3.70
C CYS A 24 10.29 1.82 -2.42
N LEU A 25 10.42 0.51 -2.16
CA LEU A 25 11.13 -0.02 -1.01
C LEU A 25 12.60 0.40 -1.01
N CYS A 26 13.31 0.17 -2.11
CA CYS A 26 14.73 0.49 -2.24
C CYS A 26 15.00 2.00 -2.25
N THR A 27 14.02 2.82 -2.64
CA THR A 27 14.18 4.28 -2.71
C THR A 27 13.79 5.00 -1.42
N LEU A 28 12.66 4.61 -0.81
CA LEU A 28 12.01 5.38 0.25
C LEU A 28 11.98 4.65 1.61
N SER A 29 12.22 3.34 1.64
CA SER A 29 12.13 2.54 2.86
C SER A 29 10.83 2.77 3.67
N PRO A 30 9.64 2.78 3.03
CA PRO A 30 8.40 3.16 3.70
C PRO A 30 7.98 2.09 4.69
N ASN A 31 7.50 2.42 5.89
CA ASN A 31 7.07 1.41 6.88
C ASN A 31 5.84 0.58 6.48
N ARG A 32 5.09 1.01 5.45
CA ARG A 32 3.89 0.34 4.94
C ARG A 32 3.61 0.75 3.50
N ILE A 33 3.06 -0.17 2.71
CA ILE A 33 2.59 0.06 1.35
C ILE A 33 1.11 -0.31 1.27
N ILE A 34 0.31 0.62 0.77
CA ILE A 34 -1.14 0.45 0.62
C ILE A 34 -1.45 0.40 -0.88
N LEU A 35 -1.98 -0.72 -1.36
CA LEU A 35 -2.33 -0.90 -2.77
C LEU A 35 -3.85 -0.86 -2.93
N GLY A 36 -4.36 0.18 -3.60
CA GLY A 36 -5.80 0.37 -3.87
C GLY A 36 -6.12 0.44 -5.37
N GLY A 37 -7.32 0.94 -5.70
CA GLY A 37 -7.82 1.00 -7.07
C GLY A 37 -8.52 -0.29 -7.52
N GLY A 38 -9.25 -0.22 -8.64
CA GLY A 38 -10.16 -1.30 -9.07
C GLY A 38 -9.47 -2.63 -9.39
N VAL A 39 -8.20 -2.61 -9.83
CA VAL A 39 -7.42 -3.85 -10.04
C VAL A 39 -7.20 -4.58 -8.72
N MET A 40 -6.92 -3.83 -7.65
CA MET A 40 -6.66 -4.38 -6.32
C MET A 40 -7.91 -4.85 -5.59
N HIS A 41 -9.10 -4.71 -6.18
CA HIS A 41 -10.32 -5.41 -5.70
C HIS A 41 -10.21 -6.94 -5.88
N ARG A 42 -9.30 -7.41 -6.73
CA ARG A 42 -8.99 -8.84 -6.86
C ARG A 42 -8.05 -9.28 -5.75
N GLU A 43 -8.61 -9.70 -4.62
CA GLU A 43 -7.84 -10.01 -3.39
C GLU A 43 -6.74 -11.07 -3.60
N HIS A 44 -6.91 -11.99 -4.55
CA HIS A 44 -5.92 -13.00 -4.89
C HIS A 44 -4.61 -12.43 -5.44
N LEU A 45 -4.57 -11.15 -5.86
CA LEU A 45 -3.34 -10.50 -6.30
C LEU A 45 -2.37 -10.21 -5.15
N PHE A 46 -2.85 -9.93 -3.94
CA PHE A 46 -1.99 -9.63 -2.79
C PHE A 46 -0.94 -10.72 -2.51
N PRO A 47 -1.29 -12.01 -2.38
CA PRO A 47 -0.29 -13.06 -2.18
C PRO A 47 0.68 -13.19 -3.36
N LEU A 48 0.23 -13.00 -4.61
CA LEU A 48 1.08 -13.03 -5.79
C LEU A 48 2.11 -11.89 -5.78
N ILE A 49 1.67 -10.66 -5.49
CA ILE A 49 2.52 -9.47 -5.40
C ILE A 49 3.56 -9.65 -4.29
N ARG A 50 3.14 -10.09 -3.10
CA ARG A 50 4.06 -10.33 -1.97
C ARG A 50 5.12 -11.37 -2.35
N LYS A 51 4.72 -12.48 -2.97
CA LYS A 51 5.66 -13.49 -3.46
C LYS A 51 6.68 -12.91 -4.44
N GLU A 52 6.22 -12.12 -5.41
CA GLU A 52 7.10 -11.50 -6.41
C GLU A 52 8.02 -10.44 -5.81
N VAL A 53 7.55 -9.63 -4.86
CA VAL A 53 8.40 -8.66 -4.14
C VAL A 53 9.51 -9.38 -3.39
N LYS A 54 9.20 -10.47 -2.67
CA LYS A 54 10.21 -11.27 -1.97
C LYS A 54 11.24 -11.84 -2.95
N ARG A 55 10.78 -12.37 -4.08
CA ARG A 55 11.65 -12.90 -5.14
C ARG A 55 12.56 -11.82 -5.74
N LEU A 56 12.04 -10.61 -5.97
CA LEU A 56 12.80 -9.50 -6.53
C LEU A 56 13.84 -8.94 -5.56
N LEU A 57 13.50 -8.85 -4.27
CA LEU A 57 14.43 -8.38 -3.25
C LEU A 57 15.55 -9.40 -2.98
N ASN A 58 15.29 -10.70 -3.11
CA ASN A 58 16.30 -11.75 -2.98
C ASN A 58 17.22 -11.55 -1.77
N ASP A 59 16.62 -11.36 -0.59
CA ASP A 59 17.27 -11.11 0.71
C ASP A 59 18.15 -9.86 0.81
N TYR A 60 18.08 -8.95 -0.16
CA TYR A 60 18.79 -7.67 -0.13
C TYR A 60 18.37 -6.78 1.05
N LEU A 61 17.10 -6.85 1.46
CA LEU A 61 16.56 -6.14 2.62
C LEU A 61 16.06 -7.15 3.67
N PRO A 62 16.91 -7.61 4.61
CA PRO A 62 16.58 -8.67 5.55
C PRO A 62 15.78 -8.15 6.76
N TRP A 63 14.73 -7.36 6.53
CA TRP A 63 13.87 -6.87 7.61
C TRP A 63 12.79 -7.90 7.95
N PRO A 64 12.53 -8.20 9.24
CA PRO A 64 11.49 -9.15 9.64
C PRO A 64 10.11 -8.86 9.02
N SER A 65 9.78 -7.59 8.83
CA SER A 65 8.54 -7.15 8.22
C SER A 65 8.40 -7.51 6.73
N LEU A 66 9.52 -7.62 6.01
CA LEU A 66 9.56 -8.00 4.59
C LEU A 66 9.78 -9.51 4.41
N LEU A 67 10.41 -10.17 5.38
CA LEU A 67 10.69 -11.61 5.33
C LEU A 67 9.47 -12.45 5.72
N ASP A 68 8.81 -12.08 6.83
CA ASP A 68 7.83 -12.95 7.50
C ASP A 68 6.45 -12.31 7.71
N ARG A 69 6.30 -10.98 7.53
CA ARG A 69 5.05 -10.26 7.83
C ARG A 69 4.57 -9.38 6.69
N MET A 70 4.72 -9.86 5.47
CA MET A 70 4.33 -9.11 4.27
C MET A 70 2.83 -8.84 4.18
N GLU A 71 1.98 -9.63 4.84
CA GLU A 71 0.56 -9.31 4.99
C GLU A 71 0.26 -8.07 5.84
N GLU A 72 1.16 -7.68 6.74
CA GLU A 72 1.04 -6.45 7.53
C GLU A 72 1.68 -5.24 6.83
N TYR A 73 2.52 -5.51 5.82
CA TYR A 73 3.33 -4.50 5.13
C TYR A 73 2.71 -4.03 3.82
N ILE A 74 2.28 -4.95 2.96
CA ILE A 74 1.59 -4.68 1.69
C ILE A 74 0.12 -5.02 1.89
N VAL A 75 -0.70 -4.00 2.12
CA VAL A 75 -2.08 -4.12 2.60
C VAL A 75 -3.09 -3.45 1.67
N PRO A 76 -4.36 -3.87 1.67
CA PRO A 76 -5.43 -3.09 1.07
C PRO A 76 -5.70 -1.80 1.87
N PRO A 77 -6.34 -0.78 1.29
CA PRO A 77 -6.75 0.41 2.02
C PRO A 77 -7.81 0.03 3.06
N ALA A 78 -7.56 0.31 4.34
CA ALA A 78 -8.53 0.04 5.41
C ALA A 78 -9.85 0.82 5.25
N LEU A 79 -9.81 1.94 4.53
CA LEU A 79 -10.98 2.77 4.21
C LEU A 79 -11.65 2.37 2.88
N GLY A 80 -11.15 1.31 2.23
CA GLY A 80 -11.55 0.90 0.88
C GLY A 80 -11.45 2.05 -0.11
N ASP A 81 -12.42 2.14 -1.01
CA ASP A 81 -12.49 3.16 -2.06
C ASP A 81 -12.70 4.60 -1.53
N ARG A 82 -12.98 4.75 -0.23
CA ARG A 82 -13.19 6.04 0.41
C ARG A 82 -11.89 6.70 0.89
N ALA A 83 -10.75 6.03 0.78
CA ALA A 83 -9.47 6.54 1.28
C ALA A 83 -9.12 7.93 0.72
N GLY A 84 -9.36 8.18 -0.57
CA GLY A 84 -9.11 9.47 -1.20
C GLY A 84 -10.04 10.58 -0.68
N ALA A 85 -11.36 10.33 -0.67
CA ALA A 85 -12.35 11.31 -0.21
C ALA A 85 -12.18 11.64 1.28
N LEU A 86 -11.94 10.64 2.12
CA LEU A 86 -11.67 10.83 3.55
C LEU A 86 -10.32 11.55 3.78
N GLY A 87 -9.33 11.30 2.93
CA GLY A 87 -8.07 12.05 2.92
C GLY A 87 -8.27 13.55 2.68
N ALA A 88 -9.11 13.92 1.71
CA ALA A 88 -9.43 15.33 1.45
C ALA A 88 -10.13 16.00 2.64
N ILE A 89 -11.07 15.31 3.29
CA ILE A 89 -11.74 15.79 4.51
C ILE A 89 -10.71 15.94 5.65
N ALA A 90 -9.79 14.99 5.80
CA ALA A 90 -8.74 15.07 6.81
C ALA A 90 -7.81 16.27 6.58
N LEU A 91 -7.40 16.53 5.34
CA LEU A 91 -6.61 17.71 4.98
C LEU A 91 -7.35 19.01 5.29
N ALA A 92 -8.65 19.11 4.99
CA ALA A 92 -9.46 20.29 5.31
C ALA A 92 -9.55 20.54 6.84
N ARG A 93 -9.67 19.47 7.63
CA ARG A 93 -9.65 19.56 9.11
C ARG A 93 -8.29 20.02 9.63
N GLN A 94 -7.20 19.49 9.10
CA GLN A 94 -5.84 19.90 9.48
C GLN A 94 -5.58 21.38 9.17
N GLY A 95 -6.01 21.86 7.99
CA GLY A 95 -5.90 23.27 7.61
C GLY A 95 -6.59 24.21 8.59
N LYS A 96 -7.83 23.88 9.00
CA LYS A 96 -8.56 24.66 10.01
C LYS A 96 -7.87 24.68 11.39
N GLU A 97 -7.24 23.58 11.77
CA GLU A 97 -6.48 23.52 13.03
C GLU A 97 -5.20 24.36 12.98
N THR A 98 -4.54 24.46 11.82
CA THR A 98 -3.36 25.32 11.64
C THR A 98 -3.68 26.81 11.62
N GLU A 99 -4.89 27.20 11.19
CA GLU A 99 -5.35 28.60 11.16
C GLU A 99 -5.85 29.11 12.53
N ASN A 100 -6.08 28.23 13.50
CA ASN A 100 -6.53 28.61 14.85
C ASN A 100 -5.41 28.43 15.91
N PRO A 101 -4.59 29.45 16.19
CA PRO A 101 -3.47 29.35 17.13
C PRO A 101 -3.87 28.99 18.56
N ARG A 102 -5.15 29.19 18.95
CA ARG A 102 -5.65 28.84 20.30
C ARG A 102 -5.91 27.34 20.47
N GLY A 103 -6.05 26.56 19.39
CA GLY A 103 -6.24 25.12 19.44
C GLY A 103 -4.95 24.32 19.68
N ARG A 104 -3.79 24.89 19.33
CA ARG A 104 -2.48 24.22 19.41
C ARG A 104 -1.98 24.05 20.85
N ALA A 105 -2.39 24.92 21.75
CA ALA A 105 -1.97 24.94 23.16
C ALA A 105 -2.61 23.84 24.04
N LYS A 106 -3.60 23.09 23.55
CA LYS A 106 -4.31 22.03 24.32
C LYS A 106 -3.77 20.60 24.09
N ARG A 107 -2.65 20.44 23.37
CA ARG A 107 -2.08 19.12 23.01
C ARG A 107 -0.65 18.89 23.53
N LEU A 108 -0.23 19.65 24.55
CA LEU A 108 0.99 19.42 25.33
C LEU A 108 0.61 19.10 26.78
#